data_AF-A0A8H3HBL9-F1
#
_entry.id   AF-A0A8H3HBL9-F1
#
_cell.length_a   1.000
_cell.length_b   1.000
_cell.length_c   1.000
_cell.angle_alpha   90.00
_cell.angle_beta   90.00
_cell.angle_gamma   90.00
#
_symmetry.space_group_name_H-M   'P 1'
#
loop_
_entity.id
_entity.type
_entity.pdbx_description
1 polymer ?
#
loop_
_entity_poly.entity_id
_entity_poly.type
_entity_poly.pdbx_seq_one_letter_code
_entity_poly.pdbx_strand_id
1 'polypeptide(L)'
;MSCIWTGDYYLQPPSDSRSITTLQSIYLKMSITQKMESDLESVLGSLVTPTPTISPHEAAERIYTLGNDYIHARSFAGSLADDEEDDAESYGGPTTPGVPHFFWRLWSTLVDYVHYAPVEEQAHDDRITRVVDFISQIKAKSQPKGEDWLLGSIKCRWGELPLLGPEIRAVCNNIESGFFDPSRSLLSQEAQAAVAGAVQLEPQQLTSEGTQSDVIRLAKCRHQWLSLQVFISRLWRDCGCDGYEMSAIWALRPALEDWPESPPACDTKFKTFEESPAYLAFQVEAASIWICNTAPLMYRCTIIMGPNGAPDWRVETHGAPGRGGRRWNGVDGYDREHKRWQLWKDVLGEVVQWCDRVGKDEMKGRKVKDAAIRALEALKTAERH
;
A
#
# COMPACT_ATOMS: atom_id res chain seq x y z
N MET A 1 43.97 1.78 -64.99
CA MET A 1 42.55 1.36 -64.96
C MET A 1 41.85 2.34 -64.00
N SER A 2 41.44 3.55 -64.42
CA SER A 2 40.35 3.91 -65.36
C SER A 2 39.01 3.36 -64.85
N CYS A 3 37.96 4.13 -64.52
CA CYS A 3 37.47 5.39 -65.07
C CYS A 3 36.67 6.20 -64.04
N ILE A 4 36.78 7.52 -64.15
CA ILE A 4 35.81 8.53 -63.72
C ILE A 4 34.76 8.66 -64.82
N TRP A 5 33.48 8.87 -64.48
CA TRP A 5 32.51 9.55 -65.35
C TRP A 5 31.59 10.45 -64.53
N THR A 6 31.53 11.71 -64.97
CA THR A 6 30.71 12.85 -64.52
C THR A 6 29.32 12.80 -65.14
N GLY A 7 28.33 13.43 -64.49
CA GLY A 7 27.03 13.72 -65.09
C GLY A 7 26.12 14.55 -64.19
N ASP A 8 26.12 15.87 -64.40
CA ASP A 8 25.15 16.82 -63.85
C ASP A 8 23.76 16.61 -64.47
N TYR A 9 22.73 16.58 -63.64
CA TYR A 9 21.35 16.90 -64.05
C TYR A 9 20.69 17.82 -63.02
N TYR A 10 20.45 19.06 -63.44
CA TYR A 10 19.54 20.01 -62.80
C TYR A 10 18.11 19.49 -62.87
N LEU A 11 17.41 19.37 -61.74
CA LEU A 11 15.95 19.48 -61.66
C LEU A 11 15.55 20.19 -60.36
N GLN A 12 14.70 21.21 -60.53
CA GLN A 12 14.01 22.01 -59.50
C GLN A 12 13.10 21.15 -58.58
N PRO A 13 12.68 21.68 -57.41
CA PRO A 13 12.10 20.86 -56.35
C PRO A 13 10.60 20.61 -56.59
N PRO A 14 10.05 19.45 -56.18
CA PRO A 14 8.65 19.37 -55.84
C PRO A 14 8.48 19.84 -54.40
N SER A 15 7.75 20.95 -54.26
CA SER A 15 7.01 21.30 -53.06
C SER A 15 6.16 20.11 -52.61
N ASP A 16 6.44 19.52 -51.46
CA ASP A 16 5.53 18.54 -50.88
C ASP A 16 5.41 18.77 -49.36
N SER A 17 4.28 19.37 -49.01
CA SER A 17 3.73 19.57 -47.68
C SER A 17 3.31 18.24 -47.05
N ARG A 18 4.25 17.32 -46.84
CA ARG A 18 4.02 15.96 -46.29
C ARG A 18 4.73 15.71 -44.96
N SER A 19 4.85 16.73 -44.11
CA SER A 19 5.50 16.57 -42.79
C SER A 19 4.61 16.90 -41.59
N ILE A 20 3.32 17.14 -41.79
CA ILE A 20 2.38 17.43 -40.68
C ILE A 20 1.34 16.31 -40.51
N THR A 21 0.99 15.59 -41.58
CA THR A 21 -0.06 14.56 -41.53
C THR A 21 0.38 13.22 -40.92
N THR A 22 1.69 12.95 -40.86
CA THR A 22 2.19 11.64 -40.36
C THR A 22 2.22 11.56 -38.83
N LEU A 23 2.31 12.68 -38.12
CA LEU A 23 2.22 12.71 -36.65
C LEU A 23 0.77 12.70 -36.14
N GLN A 24 -0.20 13.10 -36.96
CA GLN A 24 -1.64 12.96 -36.63
C GLN A 24 -2.19 11.55 -36.90
N SER A 25 -1.51 10.74 -37.72
CA SER A 25 -1.95 9.38 -38.06
C SER A 25 -1.43 8.28 -37.13
N ILE A 26 -0.48 8.60 -36.23
CA ILE A 26 0.02 7.67 -35.19
C ILE A 26 -0.72 7.85 -33.86
N TYR A 27 -1.61 8.85 -33.75
CA TYR A 27 -2.75 8.79 -32.83
C TYR A 27 -3.75 7.74 -33.36
N LEU A 28 -3.34 6.48 -33.25
CA LEU A 28 -4.25 5.33 -33.21
C LEU A 28 -5.40 5.71 -32.27
N LYS A 29 -6.64 5.42 -32.67
CA LYS A 29 -7.83 5.60 -31.84
C LYS A 29 -7.66 4.81 -30.53
N MET A 30 -7.16 5.47 -29.49
CA MET A 30 -7.13 4.91 -28.14
C MET A 30 -8.56 4.52 -27.76
N SER A 31 -8.73 3.34 -27.17
CA SER A 31 -10.03 2.97 -26.60
C SER A 31 -10.39 3.95 -25.49
N ILE A 32 -11.68 4.04 -25.14
CA ILE A 32 -12.11 4.89 -24.03
C ILE A 32 -11.43 4.49 -22.71
N THR A 33 -11.15 3.19 -22.54
CA THR A 33 -10.41 2.63 -21.41
C THR A 33 -8.97 3.11 -21.41
N GLN A 34 -8.24 2.96 -22.52
CA GLN A 34 -6.85 3.43 -22.63
C GLN A 34 -6.73 4.94 -22.37
N LYS A 35 -7.69 5.73 -22.86
CA LYS A 35 -7.73 7.16 -22.59
C LYS A 35 -7.95 7.45 -21.11
N MET A 36 -8.92 6.78 -20.48
CA MET A 36 -9.18 6.92 -19.05
C MET A 36 -7.95 6.58 -18.21
N GLU A 37 -7.27 5.47 -18.50
CA GLU A 37 -6.07 5.05 -17.77
C GLU A 37 -4.95 6.07 -17.90
N SER A 38 -4.70 6.56 -19.11
CA SER A 38 -3.69 7.59 -19.36
C SER A 38 -4.02 8.92 -18.65
N ASP A 39 -5.28 9.36 -18.69
CA ASP A 39 -5.73 10.58 -18.01
C ASP A 39 -5.62 10.42 -16.48
N LEU A 40 -5.94 9.23 -15.95
CA LEU A 40 -5.82 8.89 -14.53
C LEU A 40 -4.36 8.91 -14.07
N GLU A 41 -3.46 8.24 -14.78
CA GLU A 41 -2.02 8.24 -14.49
C GLU A 41 -1.42 9.65 -14.56
N SER A 42 -1.86 10.47 -15.52
CA SER A 42 -1.42 11.85 -15.66
C SER A 42 -1.82 12.71 -14.45
N VAL A 43 -3.07 12.59 -13.99
CA VAL A 43 -3.57 13.32 -12.82
C VAL A 43 -2.89 12.85 -11.54
N LEU A 44 -2.81 11.54 -11.30
CA LEU A 44 -2.18 11.02 -10.09
C LEU A 44 -0.67 11.25 -10.10
N GLY A 45 0.00 11.12 -11.24
CA GLY A 45 1.42 11.45 -11.39
C GLY A 45 1.71 12.90 -11.01
N SER A 46 0.86 13.84 -11.44
CA SER A 46 0.92 15.26 -11.10
C SER A 46 0.74 15.56 -9.60
N LEU A 47 0.01 14.70 -8.89
CA LEU A 47 -0.21 14.78 -7.44
C LEU A 47 1.02 14.29 -6.65
N VAL A 48 1.70 13.25 -7.14
CA VAL A 48 2.75 12.54 -6.38
C VAL A 48 4.17 12.94 -6.73
N THR A 49 4.36 13.83 -7.72
CA THR A 49 5.68 14.41 -8.03
C THR A 49 6.31 15.08 -6.80
N PRO A 50 7.65 15.21 -6.74
CA PRO A 50 8.33 15.92 -5.66
C PRO A 50 7.87 17.37 -5.53
N THR A 51 7.62 18.02 -6.67
CA THR A 51 6.98 19.34 -6.74
C THR A 51 5.60 19.15 -7.36
N PRO A 52 4.54 19.01 -6.53
CA PRO A 52 3.19 18.75 -7.02
C PRO A 52 2.72 19.91 -7.88
N THR A 53 2.14 19.60 -9.03
CA THR A 53 1.62 20.59 -9.98
C THR A 53 0.14 20.89 -9.75
N ILE A 54 -0.55 20.04 -8.99
CA ILE A 54 -1.96 20.17 -8.60
C ILE A 54 -2.14 19.86 -7.12
N SER A 55 -3.19 20.43 -6.51
CA SER A 55 -3.56 20.13 -5.13
C SER A 55 -4.33 18.80 -5.00
N PRO A 56 -4.39 18.17 -3.81
CA PRO A 56 -5.23 16.98 -3.59
C PRO A 56 -6.72 17.21 -3.93
N HIS A 57 -7.24 18.41 -3.63
CA HIS A 57 -8.60 18.79 -3.99
C HIS A 57 -8.81 18.86 -5.50
N GLU A 58 -7.91 19.53 -6.22
CA GLU A 58 -7.96 19.62 -7.68
C GLU A 58 -7.82 18.25 -8.36
N ALA A 59 -6.91 17.40 -7.88
CA ALA A 59 -6.78 16.03 -8.34
C ALA A 59 -8.08 15.24 -8.14
N ALA A 60 -8.72 15.40 -6.97
CA ALA A 60 -9.98 14.74 -6.67
C ALA A 60 -11.14 15.23 -7.54
N GLU A 61 -11.22 16.53 -7.89
CA GLU A 61 -12.19 17.02 -8.87
C GLU A 61 -11.97 16.39 -10.25
N ARG A 62 -10.72 16.37 -10.73
CA ARG A 62 -10.39 15.81 -12.05
C ARG A 62 -10.69 14.30 -12.13
N ILE A 63 -10.31 13.52 -11.11
CA ILE A 63 -10.60 12.09 -11.05
C ILE A 63 -12.09 11.82 -10.92
N TYR A 64 -12.81 12.63 -10.15
CA TYR A 64 -14.27 12.51 -10.03
C TYR A 64 -14.97 12.74 -11.38
N THR A 65 -14.62 13.81 -12.10
CA THR A 65 -15.15 14.05 -13.46
C THR A 65 -14.78 12.92 -14.41
N LEU A 66 -13.50 12.52 -14.44
CA LEU A 66 -13.02 11.44 -15.30
C LEU A 66 -13.77 10.13 -15.06
N GLY A 67 -13.95 9.73 -13.80
CA GLY A 67 -14.64 8.50 -13.43
C GLY A 67 -16.11 8.50 -13.84
N ASN A 68 -16.82 9.59 -13.56
CA ASN A 68 -18.23 9.70 -13.96
C ASN A 68 -18.40 9.70 -15.48
N ASP A 69 -17.55 10.42 -16.21
CA ASP A 69 -17.57 10.46 -17.68
C ASP A 69 -17.28 9.08 -18.27
N TYR A 70 -16.29 8.36 -17.72
CA TYR A 70 -15.95 7.00 -18.15
C TYR A 70 -17.10 6.01 -17.88
N ILE A 71 -17.63 5.97 -16.65
CA ILE A 71 -18.71 5.06 -16.26
C ILE A 71 -19.98 5.31 -17.09
N HIS A 72 -20.32 6.59 -17.31
CA HIS A 72 -21.44 6.96 -18.16
C HIS A 72 -21.22 6.49 -19.61
N ALA A 73 -20.03 6.71 -20.17
CA ALA A 73 -19.73 6.30 -21.53
C ALA A 73 -19.67 4.77 -21.72
N ARG A 74 -19.26 4.03 -20.69
CA ARG A 74 -19.26 2.55 -20.64
C ARG A 74 -20.66 1.96 -20.50
N SER A 75 -21.64 2.75 -20.10
CA SER A 75 -23.02 2.30 -19.95
C SER A 75 -23.81 2.22 -21.28
N PHE A 76 -23.22 2.66 -22.40
CA PHE A 76 -23.85 2.58 -23.73
C PHE A 76 -23.52 1.27 -24.46
N ALA A 77 -24.51 0.70 -25.16
CA ALA A 77 -24.31 -0.52 -25.95
C ALA A 77 -23.23 -0.33 -27.04
N GLY A 78 -22.27 -1.25 -27.11
CA GLY A 78 -21.15 -1.20 -28.07
C GLY A 78 -19.95 -0.36 -27.64
N SER A 79 -19.86 0.01 -26.35
CA SER A 79 -18.70 0.72 -25.77
C SER A 79 -17.48 -0.15 -25.49
N LEU A 80 -17.64 -1.48 -25.56
CA LEU A 80 -16.55 -2.46 -25.44
C LEU A 80 -15.80 -2.53 -26.77
N ALA A 81 -14.47 -2.44 -26.71
CA ALA A 81 -13.65 -2.90 -27.83
C ALA A 81 -13.72 -4.43 -27.94
N ASP A 82 -13.43 -4.99 -29.12
CA ASP A 82 -13.55 -6.43 -29.39
C ASP A 82 -12.69 -7.31 -28.46
N ASP A 83 -11.71 -6.72 -27.76
CA ASP A 83 -10.77 -7.35 -26.82
C ASP A 83 -11.00 -7.00 -25.35
N GLU A 84 -12.02 -6.21 -25.01
CA GLU A 84 -12.34 -5.86 -23.62
C GLU A 84 -13.37 -6.86 -23.04
N GLU A 85 -13.10 -7.37 -21.83
CA GLU A 85 -14.02 -8.26 -21.10
C GLU A 85 -15.19 -7.48 -20.46
N ASP A 86 -16.34 -8.14 -20.32
CA ASP A 86 -17.49 -7.61 -19.59
C ASP A 86 -17.28 -7.83 -18.07
N ASP A 87 -17.23 -6.71 -17.34
CA ASP A 87 -17.15 -6.63 -15.89
C ASP A 87 -18.15 -7.55 -15.15
N ALA A 88 -19.32 -7.85 -15.75
CA ALA A 88 -20.35 -8.68 -15.13
C ALA A 88 -19.90 -10.15 -14.92
N GLU A 89 -19.02 -10.68 -15.77
CA GLU A 89 -18.57 -12.08 -15.68
C GLU A 89 -17.65 -12.32 -14.47
N SER A 90 -16.87 -11.31 -14.06
CA SER A 90 -15.90 -11.45 -12.97
C SER A 90 -16.52 -11.41 -11.57
N TYR A 91 -17.70 -10.78 -11.40
CA TYR A 91 -18.30 -10.52 -10.08
C TYR A 91 -19.54 -11.37 -9.77
N GLY A 92 -19.95 -12.27 -10.67
CA GLY A 92 -21.00 -13.26 -10.41
C GLY A 92 -22.39 -12.67 -10.15
N GLY A 93 -22.65 -11.42 -10.56
CA GLY A 93 -23.91 -10.72 -10.36
C GLY A 93 -23.95 -9.34 -11.04
N PRO A 94 -25.12 -8.67 -11.05
CA PRO A 94 -25.30 -7.35 -11.64
C PRO A 94 -24.22 -6.34 -11.24
N THR A 95 -23.55 -5.80 -12.24
CA THR A 95 -22.44 -4.86 -12.08
C THR A 95 -22.62 -3.70 -13.05
N THR A 96 -22.39 -2.48 -12.58
CA THR A 96 -22.46 -1.29 -13.43
C THR A 96 -21.23 -1.25 -14.34
N PRO A 97 -21.38 -1.20 -15.68
CA PRO A 97 -20.26 -1.22 -16.60
C PRO A 97 -19.23 -0.11 -16.31
N GLY A 98 -17.94 -0.47 -16.30
CA GLY A 98 -16.82 0.44 -16.08
C GLY A 98 -16.54 0.76 -14.61
N VAL A 99 -17.48 0.51 -13.68
CA VAL A 99 -17.25 0.79 -12.25
C VAL A 99 -16.11 -0.07 -11.69
N PRO A 100 -16.08 -1.41 -11.88
CA PRO A 100 -14.97 -2.21 -11.36
C PRO A 100 -13.63 -1.80 -11.97
N HIS A 101 -13.54 -1.71 -13.29
CA HIS A 101 -12.30 -1.38 -13.99
C HIS A 101 -11.73 -0.03 -13.55
N PHE A 102 -12.59 1.01 -13.49
CA PHE A 102 -12.17 2.34 -13.08
C PHE A 102 -11.61 2.36 -11.66
N PHE A 103 -12.35 1.82 -10.69
CA PHE A 103 -11.92 1.85 -9.29
C PHE A 103 -10.71 0.95 -9.04
N TRP A 104 -10.66 -0.23 -9.68
CA TRP A 104 -9.48 -1.08 -9.61
C TRP A 104 -8.24 -0.38 -10.15
N ARG A 105 -8.32 0.27 -11.32
CA ARG A 105 -7.18 1.02 -11.89
C ARG A 105 -6.78 2.20 -11.01
N LEU A 106 -7.76 2.94 -10.48
CA LEU A 106 -7.53 4.08 -9.60
C LEU A 106 -6.74 3.68 -8.35
N TRP A 107 -7.16 2.61 -7.67
CA TRP A 107 -6.52 2.19 -6.44
C TRP A 107 -5.19 1.47 -6.66
N SER A 108 -5.08 0.60 -7.67
CA SER A 108 -3.80 -0.06 -8.01
C SER A 108 -2.72 0.97 -8.34
N THR A 109 -3.04 1.95 -9.18
CA THR A 109 -2.10 3.02 -9.56
C THR A 109 -1.69 3.88 -8.35
N LEU A 110 -2.63 4.19 -7.46
CA LEU A 110 -2.35 4.95 -6.24
C LEU A 110 -1.49 4.15 -5.25
N VAL A 111 -1.78 2.85 -5.08
CA VAL A 111 -0.99 1.93 -4.25
C VAL A 111 0.43 1.79 -4.78
N ASP A 112 0.63 1.73 -6.10
CA ASP A 112 1.95 1.77 -6.71
C ASP A 112 2.72 3.03 -6.29
N TYR A 113 2.08 4.22 -6.32
CA TYR A 113 2.75 5.44 -5.88
C TYR A 113 3.11 5.46 -4.39
N VAL A 114 2.37 4.74 -3.55
CA VAL A 114 2.69 4.52 -2.14
C VAL A 114 3.90 3.58 -2.02
N HIS A 115 3.93 2.48 -2.77
CA HIS A 115 5.05 1.55 -2.80
C HIS A 115 6.36 2.22 -3.24
N TYR A 116 6.28 3.10 -4.24
CA TYR A 116 7.42 3.84 -4.76
C TYR A 116 7.60 5.23 -4.12
N ALA A 117 7.07 5.45 -2.91
CA ALA A 117 7.31 6.67 -2.12
C ALA A 117 8.82 6.92 -1.92
N PRO A 118 9.30 8.19 -1.91
CA PRO A 118 10.72 8.49 -1.78
C PRO A 118 11.33 7.87 -0.52
N VAL A 119 12.64 7.60 -0.53
CA VAL A 119 13.36 7.02 0.61
C VAL A 119 13.68 8.07 1.68
N GLU A 120 13.73 9.34 1.27
CA GLU A 120 13.93 10.49 2.13
C GLU A 120 12.68 10.74 2.98
N GLU A 121 12.85 10.73 4.31
CA GLU A 121 11.75 10.75 5.29
C GLU A 121 10.75 11.89 5.08
N GLN A 122 11.22 13.12 4.84
CA GLN A 122 10.32 14.25 4.61
C GLN A 122 9.53 14.11 3.30
N ALA A 123 10.20 13.72 2.21
CA ALA A 123 9.55 13.58 0.91
C ALA A 123 8.59 12.39 0.87
N HIS A 124 8.91 11.32 1.62
CA HIS A 124 8.01 10.22 1.90
C HIS A 124 6.74 10.70 2.61
N ASP A 125 6.91 11.37 3.75
CA ASP A 125 5.81 11.85 4.58
C ASP A 125 4.89 12.81 3.82
N ASP A 126 5.48 13.75 3.08
CA ASP A 126 4.76 14.70 2.25
C ASP A 126 3.94 13.99 1.16
N ARG A 127 4.50 12.94 0.52
CA ARG A 127 3.77 12.16 -0.49
C ARG A 127 2.60 11.40 0.14
N ILE A 128 2.84 10.66 1.23
CA ILE A 128 1.78 9.89 1.87
C ILE A 128 0.65 10.81 2.33
N THR A 129 0.98 11.98 2.89
CA THR A 129 -0.01 12.99 3.30
C THR A 129 -0.86 13.46 2.12
N ARG A 130 -0.25 13.82 0.98
CA ARG A 130 -1.00 14.22 -0.24
C ARG A 130 -1.95 13.14 -0.73
N VAL A 131 -1.51 11.88 -0.70
CA VAL A 131 -2.33 10.74 -1.15
C VAL A 131 -3.51 10.49 -0.20
N VAL A 132 -3.29 10.57 1.11
CA VAL A 132 -4.35 10.45 2.12
C VAL A 132 -5.35 11.60 2.00
N ASP A 133 -4.87 12.84 1.84
CA ASP A 133 -5.72 14.01 1.62
C ASP A 133 -6.57 13.84 0.35
N PHE A 134 -5.97 13.36 -0.75
CA PHE A 134 -6.69 13.08 -1.99
C PHE A 134 -7.82 12.06 -1.76
N ILE A 135 -7.58 10.99 -1.02
CA ILE A 135 -8.62 10.00 -0.70
C ILE A 135 -9.70 10.61 0.19
N SER A 136 -9.35 11.47 1.15
CA SER A 136 -10.33 12.21 1.94
C SER A 136 -11.22 13.09 1.05
N GLN A 137 -10.67 13.72 0.02
CA GLN A 137 -11.41 14.54 -0.94
C GLN A 137 -12.32 13.69 -1.85
N ILE A 138 -11.86 12.51 -2.29
CA ILE A 138 -12.68 11.55 -3.03
C ILE A 138 -13.83 11.02 -2.18
N LYS A 139 -13.56 10.67 -0.91
CA LYS A 139 -14.58 10.20 0.03
C LYS A 139 -15.70 11.22 0.27
N ALA A 140 -15.36 12.52 0.18
CA ALA A 140 -16.34 13.60 0.33
C ALA A 140 -17.21 13.84 -0.92
N LYS A 141 -16.93 13.17 -2.05
CA LYS A 141 -17.69 13.37 -3.30
C LYS A 141 -19.11 12.82 -3.19
N SER A 142 -20.06 13.61 -3.67
CA SER A 142 -21.44 13.16 -3.82
C SER A 142 -21.58 12.16 -4.95
N GLN A 143 -22.48 11.20 -4.78
CA GLN A 143 -22.91 10.35 -5.88
C GLN A 143 -23.68 11.20 -6.92
N PRO A 144 -23.47 11.01 -8.24
CA PRO A 144 -24.33 11.60 -9.27
C PRO A 144 -25.82 11.31 -9.02
N LYS A 145 -26.68 12.30 -9.26
CA LYS A 145 -28.11 12.19 -8.94
C LYS A 145 -28.78 11.07 -9.75
N GLY A 146 -29.42 10.14 -9.05
CA GLY A 146 -30.22 9.07 -9.68
C GLY A 146 -29.43 7.81 -10.02
N GLU A 147 -28.15 7.74 -9.67
CA GLU A 147 -27.29 6.59 -9.95
C GLU A 147 -26.90 5.86 -8.66
N ASP A 148 -27.45 4.67 -8.44
CA ASP A 148 -26.83 3.70 -7.54
C ASP A 148 -25.99 2.76 -8.42
N TRP A 149 -24.66 2.77 -8.23
CA TRP A 149 -23.78 1.82 -8.91
C TRP A 149 -23.81 0.46 -8.22
N LEU A 150 -23.55 -0.59 -8.97
CA LEU A 150 -23.52 -1.97 -8.48
C LEU A 150 -22.16 -2.61 -8.71
N LEU A 151 -21.68 -3.34 -7.71
CA LEU A 151 -20.55 -4.25 -7.77
C LEU A 151 -21.02 -5.62 -7.27
N GLY A 152 -21.26 -6.58 -8.16
CA GLY A 152 -21.74 -7.91 -7.76
C GLY A 152 -23.06 -7.86 -6.96
N SER A 153 -24.02 -7.06 -7.40
CA SER A 153 -25.30 -6.75 -6.72
C SER A 153 -25.20 -5.85 -5.48
N ILE A 154 -24.00 -5.48 -5.03
CA ILE A 154 -23.81 -4.60 -3.87
C ILE A 154 -23.83 -3.16 -4.36
N LYS A 155 -24.69 -2.33 -3.76
CA LYS A 155 -24.71 -0.89 -4.04
C LYS A 155 -23.41 -0.25 -3.57
N CYS A 156 -22.82 0.58 -4.41
CA CYS A 156 -21.62 1.33 -4.07
C CYS A 156 -21.71 2.80 -4.48
N ARG A 157 -20.96 3.64 -3.78
CA ARG A 157 -20.87 5.09 -4.00
C ARG A 157 -19.44 5.59 -3.85
N TRP A 158 -19.14 6.76 -4.41
CA TRP A 158 -17.84 7.41 -4.24
C TRP A 158 -17.36 7.48 -2.77
N GLY A 159 -18.25 7.89 -1.86
CA GLY A 159 -17.93 8.01 -0.43
C GLY A 159 -17.65 6.70 0.30
N GLU A 160 -17.91 5.56 -0.34
CA GLU A 160 -17.65 4.22 0.20
C GLU A 160 -16.31 3.65 -0.31
N LEU A 161 -15.61 4.39 -1.18
CA LEU A 161 -14.31 4.04 -1.77
C LEU A 161 -14.32 2.61 -2.37
N PRO A 162 -15.16 2.35 -3.38
CA PRO A 162 -15.40 1.00 -3.89
C PRO A 162 -14.09 0.33 -4.32
N LEU A 163 -13.86 -0.92 -3.94
CA LEU A 163 -12.64 -1.70 -4.24
C LEU A 163 -11.32 -1.25 -3.56
N LEU A 164 -11.28 -0.13 -2.81
CA LEU A 164 -10.03 0.29 -2.12
C LEU A 164 -9.57 -0.75 -1.08
N GLY A 165 -10.50 -1.24 -0.26
CA GLY A 165 -10.21 -2.26 0.76
C GLY A 165 -9.71 -3.58 0.16
N PRO A 166 -10.41 -4.17 -0.83
CA PRO A 166 -9.93 -5.33 -1.59
C PRO A 166 -8.53 -5.13 -2.19
N GLU A 167 -8.28 -3.98 -2.83
CA GLU A 167 -6.97 -3.68 -3.43
C GLU A 167 -5.86 -3.66 -2.39
N ILE A 168 -6.08 -2.93 -1.28
CA ILE A 168 -5.14 -2.91 -0.16
C ILE A 168 -4.91 -4.33 0.38
N ARG A 169 -5.95 -5.14 0.55
CA ARG A 169 -5.82 -6.51 1.06
C ARG A 169 -4.97 -7.39 0.15
N ALA A 170 -5.09 -7.23 -1.17
CA ALA A 170 -4.32 -8.02 -2.13
C ALA A 170 -2.81 -7.82 -1.95
N VAL A 171 -2.39 -6.59 -1.62
CA VAL A 171 -0.98 -6.21 -1.43
C VAL A 171 -0.53 -6.16 0.04
N CYS A 172 -1.44 -6.31 1.01
CA CYS A 172 -1.18 -6.18 2.45
C CYS A 172 -1.09 -7.55 3.18
N ASN A 173 -0.33 -8.51 2.64
CA ASN A 173 -0.07 -9.80 3.32
C ASN A 173 1.21 -9.83 4.18
N ASN A 174 2.40 -9.55 3.63
CA ASN A 174 3.66 -9.38 4.36
C ASN A 174 4.73 -8.77 3.43
N ILE A 175 5.96 -8.57 3.93
CA ILE A 175 7.12 -8.37 3.04
C ILE A 175 7.17 -9.49 1.99
N GLU A 176 7.23 -9.12 0.71
CA GLU A 176 7.21 -10.08 -0.37
C GLU A 176 8.54 -10.83 -0.46
N SER A 177 8.63 -11.94 0.26
CA SER A 177 9.84 -12.77 0.37
C SER A 177 9.80 -14.04 -0.51
N GLY A 178 8.67 -14.31 -1.19
CA GLY A 178 8.45 -15.54 -1.95
C GLY A 178 9.38 -15.74 -3.15
N PHE A 179 10.03 -14.67 -3.62
CA PHE A 179 10.97 -14.71 -4.74
C PHE A 179 12.43 -14.99 -4.34
N PHE A 180 12.72 -15.21 -3.05
CA PHE A 180 14.06 -15.44 -2.55
C PHE A 180 14.22 -16.87 -2.05
N ASP A 181 15.40 -17.46 -2.24
CA ASP A 181 15.72 -18.77 -1.65
C ASP A 181 15.73 -18.64 -0.12
N PRO A 182 14.79 -19.30 0.59
CA PRO A 182 14.67 -19.18 2.04
C PRO A 182 15.86 -19.76 2.80
N SER A 183 16.62 -20.66 2.18
CA SER A 183 17.74 -21.38 2.81
C SER A 183 19.10 -20.74 2.52
N ARG A 184 19.19 -19.86 1.50
CA ARG A 184 20.43 -19.23 1.06
C ARG A 184 20.36 -17.71 1.06
N SER A 185 19.46 -17.12 0.27
CA SER A 185 19.40 -15.66 0.10
C SER A 185 18.88 -14.97 1.36
N LEU A 186 17.76 -15.44 1.93
CA LEU A 186 17.11 -14.76 3.06
C LEU A 186 17.89 -14.85 4.37
N LEU A 187 18.68 -15.91 4.58
CA LEU A 187 19.44 -16.12 5.83
C LEU A 187 20.84 -15.50 5.78
N SER A 188 21.25 -14.93 4.64
CA SER A 188 22.53 -14.23 4.52
C SER A 188 22.59 -13.00 5.42
N GLN A 189 23.78 -12.63 5.90
CA GLN A 189 23.96 -11.50 6.80
C GLN A 189 23.50 -10.19 6.15
N GLU A 190 23.73 -10.04 4.85
CA GLU A 190 23.36 -8.85 4.08
C GLU A 190 21.84 -8.75 3.88
N ALA A 191 21.16 -9.87 3.62
CA ALA A 191 19.70 -9.90 3.54
C ALA A 191 19.06 -9.57 4.90
N GLN A 192 19.62 -10.11 5.98
CA GLN A 192 19.18 -9.82 7.34
C GLN A 192 19.41 -8.34 7.70
N ALA A 193 20.52 -7.75 7.27
CA ALA A 193 20.75 -6.31 7.41
C ALA A 193 19.72 -5.48 6.62
N ALA A 194 19.34 -5.89 5.41
CA ALA A 194 18.31 -5.22 4.62
C ALA A 194 16.94 -5.25 5.32
N VAL A 195 16.51 -6.42 5.82
CA VAL A 195 15.23 -6.58 6.53
C VAL A 195 15.20 -5.80 7.83
N ALA A 196 16.31 -5.78 8.57
CA ALA A 196 16.45 -5.00 9.79
C ALA A 196 16.53 -3.46 9.56
N GLY A 197 16.51 -3.01 8.30
CA GLY A 197 16.56 -1.59 7.94
C GLY A 197 17.94 -0.96 7.99
N ALA A 198 19.02 -1.76 8.10
CA ALA A 198 20.40 -1.28 8.15
C ALA A 198 20.98 -0.96 6.77
N VAL A 199 20.31 -1.37 5.68
CA VAL A 199 20.67 -1.02 4.30
C VAL A 199 19.92 0.23 3.88
N GLN A 200 20.66 1.26 3.44
CA GLN A 200 20.09 2.47 2.86
C GLN A 200 19.90 2.27 1.36
N LEU A 201 18.68 2.52 0.89
CA LEU A 201 18.36 2.58 -0.53
C LEU A 201 18.72 3.95 -1.08
N GLU A 202 19.37 3.96 -2.23
CA GLU A 202 19.53 5.17 -3.03
C GLU A 202 18.23 5.46 -3.82
N PRO A 203 17.87 6.73 -4.06
CA PRO A 203 16.61 7.09 -4.73
C PRO A 203 16.43 6.41 -6.10
N GLN A 204 17.50 6.28 -6.88
CA GLN A 204 17.45 5.66 -8.22
C GLN A 204 17.24 4.15 -8.15
N GLN A 205 17.56 3.53 -7.01
CA GLN A 205 17.38 2.09 -6.86
C GLN A 205 15.90 1.76 -6.82
N LEU A 206 15.07 2.58 -6.17
CA LEU A 206 13.65 2.31 -5.94
C LEU A 206 12.86 2.01 -7.22
N THR A 207 13.12 2.77 -8.30
CA THR A 207 12.43 2.67 -9.59
C THR A 207 13.21 1.89 -10.66
N SER A 208 14.40 1.38 -10.34
CA SER A 208 15.21 0.66 -11.32
C SER A 208 14.64 -0.73 -11.62
N GLU A 209 14.41 -1.02 -12.90
CA GLU A 209 13.92 -2.29 -13.46
C GLU A 209 15.04 -3.25 -13.90
N GLY A 210 16.31 -2.85 -13.76
CA GLY A 210 17.46 -3.68 -14.16
C GLY A 210 17.71 -4.87 -13.24
N THR A 211 18.69 -5.70 -13.57
CA THR A 211 19.15 -6.79 -12.68
C THR A 211 19.68 -6.20 -11.37
N GLN A 212 18.94 -6.42 -10.27
CA GLN A 212 19.31 -5.98 -8.93
C GLN A 212 19.78 -7.15 -8.07
N SER A 213 20.67 -6.88 -7.11
CA SER A 213 21.02 -7.89 -6.11
C SER A 213 19.83 -8.19 -5.21
N ASP A 214 19.78 -9.40 -4.65
CA ASP A 214 18.73 -9.82 -3.73
C ASP A 214 18.62 -8.89 -2.52
N VAL A 215 19.74 -8.35 -2.04
CA VAL A 215 19.79 -7.40 -0.92
C VAL A 215 19.02 -6.11 -1.24
N ILE A 216 19.21 -5.55 -2.44
CA ILE A 216 18.50 -4.34 -2.87
C ILE A 216 17.02 -4.62 -3.08
N ARG A 217 16.68 -5.76 -3.71
CA ARG A 217 15.29 -6.18 -3.88
C ARG A 217 14.58 -6.33 -2.53
N LEU A 218 15.24 -6.94 -1.54
CA LEU A 218 14.68 -7.13 -0.21
C LEU A 218 14.52 -5.80 0.56
N ALA A 219 15.50 -4.90 0.44
CA ALA A 219 15.38 -3.54 0.99
C ALA A 219 14.21 -2.77 0.36
N LYS A 220 13.95 -2.92 -0.96
CA LYS A 220 12.77 -2.37 -1.62
C LYS A 220 11.47 -2.96 -1.08
N CYS A 221 11.35 -4.29 -1.02
CA CYS A 221 10.16 -4.94 -0.50
C CYS A 221 9.85 -4.47 0.93
N ARG A 222 10.88 -4.33 1.77
CA ARG A 222 10.74 -3.74 3.11
C ARG A 222 10.21 -2.31 3.06
N HIS A 223 10.80 -1.44 2.24
CA HIS A 223 10.37 -0.04 2.09
C HIS A 223 8.93 0.09 1.60
N GLN A 224 8.59 -0.65 0.53
CA GLN A 224 7.26 -0.71 -0.06
C GLN A 224 6.22 -1.13 0.98
N TRP A 225 6.55 -2.17 1.77
CA TRP A 225 5.67 -2.69 2.80
C TRP A 225 5.45 -1.69 3.93
N LEU A 226 6.52 -1.10 4.50
CA LEU A 226 6.36 -0.10 5.58
C LEU A 226 5.64 1.16 5.09
N SER A 227 5.89 1.59 3.85
CA SER A 227 5.15 2.71 3.23
C SER A 227 3.66 2.42 3.16
N LEU A 228 3.29 1.18 2.79
CA LEU A 228 1.91 0.72 2.81
C LEU A 228 1.32 0.74 4.23
N GLN A 229 2.07 0.31 5.26
CA GLN A 229 1.59 0.38 6.66
C GLN A 229 1.35 1.83 7.13
N VAL A 230 2.22 2.78 6.75
CA VAL A 230 2.02 4.22 7.04
C VAL A 230 0.74 4.70 6.37
N PHE A 231 0.60 4.43 5.07
CA PHE A 231 -0.56 4.84 4.29
C PHE A 231 -1.88 4.30 4.88
N ILE A 232 -1.96 2.99 5.10
CA ILE A 232 -3.15 2.32 5.61
C ILE A 232 -3.54 2.85 7.00
N SER A 233 -2.59 2.97 7.92
CA SER A 233 -2.88 3.45 9.26
C SER A 233 -3.36 4.92 9.26
N ARG A 234 -2.88 5.74 8.32
CA ARG A 234 -3.36 7.11 8.11
C ARG A 234 -4.74 7.17 7.45
N LEU A 235 -5.09 6.24 6.57
CA LEU A 235 -6.48 6.14 6.06
C LEU A 235 -7.47 5.93 7.20
N TRP A 236 -7.13 5.09 8.18
CA TRP A 236 -7.99 4.93 9.35
C TRP A 236 -8.04 6.21 10.19
N ARG A 237 -6.88 6.80 10.47
CA ARG A 237 -6.73 8.00 11.30
C ARG A 237 -7.46 9.22 10.74
N ASP A 238 -7.23 9.52 9.45
CA ASP A 238 -7.54 10.81 8.85
C ASP A 238 -8.79 10.73 7.96
N CYS A 239 -9.04 9.59 7.30
CA CYS A 239 -10.20 9.41 6.42
C CYS A 239 -11.36 8.66 7.09
N GLY A 240 -11.18 8.14 8.31
CA GLY A 240 -12.19 7.36 9.02
C GLY A 240 -12.69 6.18 8.20
N CYS A 241 -11.78 5.45 7.55
CA CYS A 241 -12.15 4.25 6.81
C CYS A 241 -12.50 3.13 7.81
N ASP A 242 -13.70 2.57 7.68
CA ASP A 242 -14.21 1.51 8.57
C ASP A 242 -13.52 0.16 8.29
N GLY A 243 -13.44 -0.70 9.32
CA GLY A 243 -12.87 -2.04 9.22
C GLY A 243 -11.35 -2.10 9.41
N TYR A 244 -10.67 -0.95 9.55
CA TYR A 244 -9.22 -0.88 9.74
C TYR A 244 -8.79 -1.11 11.19
N GLU A 245 -9.73 -1.12 12.14
CA GLU A 245 -9.50 -1.63 13.51
C GLU A 245 -9.06 -3.10 13.50
N MET A 246 -9.61 -3.90 12.57
CA MET A 246 -9.17 -5.28 12.38
C MET A 246 -7.73 -5.29 11.84
N SER A 247 -7.45 -4.51 10.79
CA SER A 247 -6.12 -4.40 10.18
C SER A 247 -5.04 -4.01 11.20
N ALA A 248 -5.35 -3.11 12.14
CA ALA A 248 -4.45 -2.75 13.22
C ALA A 248 -4.09 -3.94 14.12
N ILE A 249 -5.08 -4.75 14.52
CA ILE A 249 -4.83 -5.98 15.29
C ILE A 249 -3.89 -6.91 14.52
N TRP A 250 -4.15 -7.15 13.23
CA TRP A 250 -3.31 -8.04 12.41
C TRP A 250 -1.89 -7.50 12.20
N ALA A 251 -1.71 -6.18 12.15
CA ALA A 251 -0.40 -5.57 12.05
C ALA A 251 0.40 -5.61 13.37
N LEU A 252 -0.28 -5.47 14.52
CA LEU A 252 0.37 -5.49 15.84
C LEU A 252 0.70 -6.91 16.30
N ARG A 253 -0.16 -7.88 15.99
CA ARG A 253 -0.10 -9.24 16.52
C ARG A 253 1.26 -9.93 16.33
N PRO A 254 1.88 -9.98 15.13
CA PRO A 254 3.17 -10.65 14.94
C PRO A 254 4.27 -10.13 15.87
N ALA A 255 4.27 -8.82 16.13
CA ALA A 255 5.29 -8.15 16.93
C ALA A 255 5.00 -8.17 18.44
N LEU A 256 3.73 -8.16 18.85
CA LEU A 256 3.34 -7.87 20.24
C LEU A 256 2.61 -9.01 20.93
N GLU A 257 2.09 -9.98 20.19
CA GLU A 257 1.35 -11.11 20.74
C GLU A 257 1.98 -12.45 20.36
N ASP A 258 2.66 -12.48 19.21
CA ASP A 258 3.48 -13.61 18.79
C ASP A 258 4.97 -13.39 19.14
N TRP A 259 5.33 -12.32 19.86
CA TRP A 259 6.71 -12.11 20.33
C TRP A 259 7.22 -13.29 21.15
N PRO A 260 8.41 -13.84 20.86
CA PRO A 260 8.96 -14.99 21.58
C PRO A 260 9.29 -14.64 23.04
N GLU A 261 9.00 -15.57 23.97
CA GLU A 261 9.34 -15.41 25.39
C GLU A 261 10.86 -15.29 25.63
N SER A 262 11.65 -15.91 24.75
CA SER A 262 13.11 -15.83 24.74
C SER A 262 13.56 -15.37 23.34
N PRO A 263 13.57 -14.05 23.07
CA PRO A 263 13.95 -13.54 21.76
C PRO A 263 15.40 -13.91 21.43
N PRO A 264 15.69 -14.35 20.19
CA PRO A 264 17.02 -14.81 19.79
C PRO A 264 18.06 -13.70 19.91
N ALA A 265 19.30 -14.07 20.24
CA ALA A 265 20.44 -13.18 20.06
C ALA A 265 20.74 -13.02 18.55
N CYS A 266 21.40 -11.93 18.15
CA CYS A 266 21.67 -11.64 16.74
C CYS A 266 22.48 -12.72 16.00
N ASP A 267 23.32 -13.45 16.73
CA ASP A 267 24.18 -14.53 16.23
C ASP A 267 23.52 -15.93 16.32
N THR A 268 22.30 -16.00 16.86
CA THR A 268 21.57 -17.26 17.01
C THR A 268 21.25 -17.83 15.63
N LYS A 269 21.58 -19.11 15.41
CA LYS A 269 21.15 -19.82 14.20
C LYS A 269 19.64 -19.99 14.21
N PHE A 270 18.96 -19.45 13.21
CA PHE A 270 17.53 -19.64 12.96
C PHE A 270 17.31 -20.58 11.77
N LYS A 271 16.19 -21.30 11.78
CA LYS A 271 15.83 -22.26 10.72
C LYS A 271 14.92 -21.64 9.66
N THR A 272 14.14 -20.65 10.08
CA THR A 272 13.18 -19.95 9.22
C THR A 272 13.46 -18.45 9.22
N PHE A 273 12.97 -17.77 8.20
CA PHE A 273 13.12 -16.33 8.06
C PHE A 273 12.37 -15.59 9.19
N GLU A 274 11.21 -16.10 9.58
CA GLU A 274 10.31 -15.51 10.57
C GLU A 274 10.85 -15.61 12.01
N GLU A 275 11.74 -16.56 12.28
CA GLU A 275 12.44 -16.70 13.56
C GLU A 275 13.63 -15.76 13.68
N SER A 276 14.03 -15.08 12.60
CA SER A 276 15.25 -14.28 12.59
C SER A 276 15.13 -12.99 13.41
N PRO A 277 16.21 -12.54 14.08
CA PRO A 277 16.27 -11.23 14.74
C PRO A 277 15.89 -10.05 13.83
N ALA A 278 16.22 -10.11 12.54
CA ALA A 278 15.89 -9.05 11.61
C ALA A 278 14.39 -8.99 11.31
N TYR A 279 13.75 -10.14 11.10
CA TYR A 279 12.31 -10.20 10.87
C TYR A 279 11.52 -9.73 12.09
N LEU A 280 11.92 -10.16 13.30
CA LEU A 280 11.30 -9.69 14.54
C LEU A 280 11.42 -8.16 14.68
N ALA A 281 12.60 -7.59 14.39
CA ALA A 281 12.81 -6.15 14.41
C ALA A 281 11.91 -5.42 13.40
N PHE A 282 11.79 -5.96 12.18
CA PHE A 282 10.92 -5.44 11.14
C PHE A 282 9.43 -5.44 11.55
N GLN A 283 8.94 -6.53 12.16
CA GLN A 283 7.57 -6.61 12.65
C GLN A 283 7.29 -5.55 13.73
N VAL A 284 8.23 -5.32 14.66
CA VAL A 284 8.10 -4.26 15.66
C VAL A 284 8.02 -2.88 15.01
N GLU A 285 8.81 -2.61 13.96
CA GLU A 285 8.72 -1.34 13.23
C GLU A 285 7.34 -1.16 12.58
N ALA A 286 6.80 -2.21 11.94
CA ALA A 286 5.46 -2.18 11.36
C ALA A 286 4.37 -1.94 12.41
N ALA A 287 4.40 -2.65 13.54
CA ALA A 287 3.48 -2.43 14.65
C ALA A 287 3.60 -1.02 15.24
N SER A 288 4.82 -0.48 15.33
CA SER A 288 5.08 0.86 15.84
C SER A 288 4.47 1.95 14.95
N ILE A 289 4.46 1.78 13.62
CA ILE A 289 3.80 2.70 12.68
C ILE A 289 2.31 2.80 13.01
N TRP A 290 1.64 1.67 13.16
CA TRP A 290 0.21 1.62 13.51
C TRP A 290 -0.06 2.26 14.86
N ILE A 291 0.73 1.93 15.88
CA ILE A 291 0.58 2.51 17.22
C ILE A 291 0.76 4.04 17.16
N CYS A 292 1.83 4.53 16.53
CA CYS A 292 2.11 5.97 16.47
C CYS A 292 1.00 6.74 15.73
N ASN A 293 0.39 6.15 14.71
CA ASN A 293 -0.67 6.81 13.95
C ASN A 293 -2.05 6.65 14.62
N THR A 294 -2.35 5.52 15.27
CA THR A 294 -3.74 5.12 15.57
C THR A 294 -4.00 4.80 17.05
N ALA A 295 -3.03 4.95 17.95
CA ALA A 295 -3.19 4.66 19.37
C ALA A 295 -4.48 5.27 20.00
N PRO A 296 -4.85 6.55 19.77
CA PRO A 296 -6.09 7.11 20.32
C PRO A 296 -7.38 6.45 19.77
N LEU A 297 -7.35 5.93 18.53
CA LEU A 297 -8.48 5.19 17.95
C LEU A 297 -8.56 3.78 18.55
N MET A 298 -7.43 3.08 18.62
CA MET A 298 -7.34 1.75 19.21
C MET A 298 -7.73 1.74 20.69
N TYR A 299 -7.27 2.72 21.47
CA TYR A 299 -7.57 2.80 22.90
C TYR A 299 -9.07 2.96 23.17
N ARG A 300 -9.77 3.76 22.35
CA ARG A 300 -11.22 3.97 22.48
C ARG A 300 -12.07 2.88 21.85
N CYS A 301 -11.47 2.01 21.04
CA CYS A 301 -12.18 0.94 20.37
C CYS A 301 -12.64 -0.11 21.39
N THR A 302 -13.88 -0.58 21.24
CA THR A 302 -14.42 -1.68 22.05
C THR A 302 -15.07 -2.76 21.19
N ILE A 303 -14.69 -2.82 19.91
CA ILE A 303 -15.27 -3.76 18.95
C ILE A 303 -14.75 -5.17 19.26
N ILE A 304 -15.69 -6.09 19.44
CA ILE A 304 -15.45 -7.52 19.64
C ILE A 304 -15.63 -8.22 18.29
N MET A 305 -14.65 -9.05 17.93
CA MET A 305 -14.46 -9.62 16.60
C MET A 305 -14.16 -11.12 16.67
N GLY A 306 -14.84 -11.85 17.56
CA GLY A 306 -14.68 -13.30 17.71
C GLY A 306 -15.43 -13.87 18.92
N PRO A 307 -15.41 -15.21 19.07
CA PRO A 307 -16.14 -15.92 20.13
C PRO A 307 -15.64 -15.58 21.53
N ASN A 308 -14.37 -15.24 21.71
CA ASN A 308 -13.88 -14.80 23.02
C ASN A 308 -14.35 -13.37 23.29
N GLY A 309 -15.31 -13.22 24.21
CA GLY A 309 -15.93 -11.93 24.54
C GLY A 309 -17.29 -11.69 23.88
N ALA A 310 -17.71 -12.52 22.93
CA ALA A 310 -19.06 -12.52 22.34
C ALA A 310 -19.58 -13.97 22.18
N PRO A 311 -20.30 -14.51 23.18
CA PRO A 311 -20.75 -15.91 23.17
C PRO A 311 -21.64 -16.29 21.97
N ASP A 312 -22.40 -15.34 21.44
CA ASP A 312 -23.30 -15.55 20.30
C ASP A 312 -22.60 -15.35 18.93
N TRP A 313 -21.28 -15.23 18.92
CA TRP A 313 -20.50 -15.03 17.70
C TRP A 313 -20.57 -16.25 16.78
N ARG A 314 -21.01 -16.04 15.54
CA ARG A 314 -21.12 -17.09 14.51
C ARG A 314 -19.77 -17.31 13.82
N VAL A 315 -18.93 -18.17 14.41
CA VAL A 315 -17.58 -18.47 13.93
C VAL A 315 -17.60 -19.05 12.52
N GLU A 316 -18.61 -19.86 12.18
CA GLU A 316 -18.69 -20.55 10.88
C GLU A 316 -18.84 -19.57 9.71
N THR A 317 -19.47 -18.42 9.96
CA THR A 317 -19.72 -17.40 8.92
C THR A 317 -18.71 -16.27 8.95
N HIS A 318 -18.26 -15.85 10.14
CA HIS A 318 -17.44 -14.65 10.30
C HIS A 318 -15.98 -14.93 10.64
N GLY A 319 -15.60 -16.18 10.91
CA GLY A 319 -14.28 -16.51 11.45
C GLY A 319 -14.07 -15.89 12.84
N ALA A 320 -12.81 -15.58 13.18
CA ALA A 320 -12.45 -14.86 14.41
C ALA A 320 -11.39 -13.79 14.11
N PRO A 321 -11.78 -12.70 13.40
CA PRO A 321 -10.84 -11.68 12.92
C PRO A 321 -10.08 -10.94 14.02
N GLY A 322 -10.64 -10.83 15.22
CA GLY A 322 -10.01 -10.17 16.37
C GLY A 322 -9.11 -11.08 17.20
N ARG A 323 -8.93 -12.35 16.81
CA ARG A 323 -8.22 -13.35 17.62
C ARG A 323 -6.79 -12.94 17.97
N GLY A 324 -6.36 -13.35 19.16
CA GLY A 324 -5.00 -13.13 19.63
C GLY A 324 -3.90 -13.93 18.95
N GLY A 325 -2.66 -13.51 19.19
CA GLY A 325 -1.45 -14.31 19.06
C GLY A 325 -1.17 -15.20 20.27
N ARG A 326 -0.01 -15.85 20.29
CA ARG A 326 0.41 -16.82 21.32
C ARG A 326 0.29 -16.30 22.76
N ARG A 327 0.57 -15.02 22.98
CA ARG A 327 0.56 -14.37 24.29
C ARG A 327 -0.77 -13.71 24.65
N TRP A 328 -1.75 -13.68 23.75
CA TRP A 328 -3.08 -13.11 24.00
C TRP A 328 -4.17 -14.18 23.84
N ASN A 329 -4.76 -14.60 24.96
CA ASN A 329 -5.90 -15.53 25.01
C ASN A 329 -7.17 -14.88 25.59
N GLY A 330 -7.19 -13.54 25.65
CA GLY A 330 -8.32 -12.77 26.14
C GLY A 330 -9.40 -12.58 25.08
N VAL A 331 -10.05 -11.42 25.12
CA VAL A 331 -11.12 -11.06 24.18
C VAL A 331 -10.60 -10.96 22.74
N ASP A 332 -11.35 -11.52 21.79
CA ASP A 332 -11.10 -11.38 20.36
C ASP A 332 -11.54 -9.98 19.94
N GLY A 333 -10.60 -9.06 19.78
CA GLY A 333 -10.85 -7.65 19.46
C GLY A 333 -10.25 -6.71 20.49
N TYR A 334 -10.97 -5.64 20.82
CA TYR A 334 -10.55 -4.64 21.79
C TYR A 334 -11.30 -4.79 23.11
N ASP A 335 -10.57 -5.13 24.17
CA ASP A 335 -11.14 -5.38 25.49
C ASP A 335 -11.30 -4.08 26.30
N ARG A 336 -12.45 -3.91 26.96
CA ARG A 336 -12.78 -2.71 27.75
C ARG A 336 -11.87 -2.48 28.96
N GLU A 337 -11.20 -3.53 29.41
CA GLU A 337 -10.30 -3.48 30.56
C GLU A 337 -8.86 -3.13 30.15
N HIS A 338 -8.62 -2.94 28.84
CA HIS A 338 -7.31 -2.63 28.26
C HIS A 338 -6.21 -3.63 28.66
N LYS A 339 -6.57 -4.89 28.89
CA LYS A 339 -5.63 -5.99 29.18
C LYS A 339 -4.74 -6.29 27.97
N ARG A 340 -5.30 -6.28 26.75
CA ARG A 340 -4.53 -6.47 25.51
C ARG A 340 -3.55 -5.34 25.29
N TRP A 341 -4.01 -4.13 25.59
CA TRP A 341 -3.20 -2.91 25.55
C TRP A 341 -2.04 -2.95 26.56
N GLN A 342 -2.28 -3.44 27.78
CA GLN A 342 -1.21 -3.63 28.76
C GLN A 342 -0.18 -4.66 28.28
N LEU A 343 -0.62 -5.79 27.71
CA LEU A 343 0.28 -6.76 27.10
C LEU A 343 1.16 -6.11 26.03
N TRP A 344 0.59 -5.31 25.13
CA TRP A 344 1.36 -4.61 24.09
C TRP A 344 2.44 -3.69 24.66
N LYS A 345 2.13 -2.93 25.73
CA LYS A 345 3.12 -2.10 26.43
C LYS A 345 4.23 -2.96 27.06
N ASP A 346 3.87 -4.05 27.71
CA ASP A 346 4.84 -4.92 28.37
C ASP A 346 5.82 -5.53 27.35
N VAL A 347 5.30 -6.03 26.22
CA VAL A 347 6.13 -6.59 25.15
C VAL A 347 7.03 -5.55 24.50
N LEU A 348 6.55 -4.32 24.25
CA LEU A 348 7.43 -3.25 23.77
C LEU A 348 8.56 -2.93 24.76
N GLY A 349 8.28 -3.01 26.07
CA GLY A 349 9.31 -2.91 27.11
C GLY A 349 10.35 -4.03 27.01
N GLU A 350 9.92 -5.27 26.79
CA GLU A 350 10.82 -6.41 26.55
C GLU A 350 11.67 -6.22 25.29
N VAL A 351 11.11 -5.66 24.21
CA VAL A 351 11.85 -5.35 22.97
C VAL A 351 12.95 -4.33 23.23
N VAL A 352 12.68 -3.27 24.00
CA VAL A 352 13.70 -2.27 24.35
C VAL A 352 14.84 -2.92 25.14
N GLN A 353 14.51 -3.76 26.12
CA GLN A 353 15.52 -4.49 26.91
C GLN A 353 16.31 -5.49 26.04
N TRP A 354 15.65 -6.15 25.09
CA TRP A 354 16.32 -7.02 24.12
C TRP A 354 17.34 -6.22 23.30
N CYS A 355 16.97 -5.04 22.82
CA CYS A 355 17.89 -4.17 22.08
C CYS A 355 19.11 -3.74 22.93
N ASP A 356 18.91 -3.48 24.23
CA ASP A 356 19.98 -3.08 25.13
C ASP A 356 21.00 -4.19 25.40
N ARG A 357 20.56 -5.46 25.43
CA ARG A 357 21.44 -6.61 25.68
C ARG A 357 22.36 -6.94 24.49
N VAL A 358 21.90 -6.67 23.28
CA VAL A 358 22.57 -7.03 22.02
C VAL A 358 23.80 -6.15 21.73
N GLY A 359 23.92 -4.97 22.36
CA GLY A 359 25.06 -4.08 22.19
C GLY A 359 24.97 -3.17 20.95
N LYS A 360 25.71 -2.05 20.98
CA LYS A 360 25.55 -0.94 20.02
C LYS A 360 25.96 -1.28 18.57
N ASP A 361 26.94 -2.15 18.39
CA ASP A 361 27.51 -2.42 17.07
C ASP A 361 26.58 -3.27 16.19
N GLU A 362 25.86 -4.23 16.77
CA GLU A 362 24.92 -5.10 16.06
C GLU A 362 23.56 -4.42 15.77
N MET A 363 23.23 -3.41 16.57
CA MET A 363 22.05 -2.56 16.39
C MET A 363 22.30 -1.35 15.48
N LYS A 364 23.54 -1.17 15.00
CA LYS A 364 23.91 -0.04 14.15
C LYS A 364 23.06 -0.04 12.87
N GLY A 365 22.33 1.05 12.65
CA GLY A 365 21.45 1.22 11.48
C GLY A 365 20.05 0.61 11.64
N ARG A 366 19.79 -0.17 12.70
CA ARG A 366 18.45 -0.69 12.98
C ARG A 366 17.61 0.36 13.71
N LYS A 367 16.32 0.47 13.35
CA LYS A 367 15.39 1.47 13.94
C LYS A 367 14.48 0.91 15.02
N VAL A 368 14.56 -0.39 15.31
CA VAL A 368 13.64 -1.13 16.18
C VAL A 368 13.53 -0.56 17.60
N LYS A 369 14.65 -0.19 18.23
CA LYS A 369 14.62 0.34 19.60
C LYS A 369 13.87 1.67 19.66
N ASP A 370 14.21 2.59 18.76
CA ASP A 370 13.57 3.91 18.70
C ASP A 370 12.09 3.78 18.33
N ALA A 371 11.75 2.85 17.42
CA ALA A 371 10.37 2.54 17.07
C ALA A 371 9.57 2.05 18.28
N ALA A 372 10.12 1.10 19.05
CA ALA A 372 9.48 0.59 20.26
C ALA A 372 9.28 1.67 21.34
N ILE A 373 10.27 2.56 21.52
CA ILE A 373 10.16 3.69 22.45
C ILE A 373 9.06 4.66 22.03
N ARG A 374 9.00 5.03 20.74
CA ARG A 374 7.94 5.90 20.22
C ARG A 374 6.56 5.27 20.37
N ALA A 375 6.44 3.98 20.08
CA ALA A 375 5.20 3.23 20.26
C ALA A 375 4.76 3.23 21.74
N LEU A 376 5.67 2.98 22.68
CA LEU A 376 5.38 3.06 24.12
C LEU A 376 4.87 4.44 24.54
N GLU A 377 5.48 5.52 24.03
CA GLU A 377 5.03 6.88 24.35
C GLU A 377 3.67 7.20 23.73
N ALA A 378 3.40 6.74 22.51
CA ALA A 378 2.10 6.88 21.87
C ALA A 378 0.99 6.14 22.64
N LEU A 379 1.26 4.91 23.12
CA LEU A 379 0.32 4.18 23.98
C LEU A 379 0.07 4.95 25.30
N LYS A 380 1.12 5.41 25.98
CA LYS A 380 0.97 6.21 27.22
C LYS A 380 0.22 7.52 27.00
N THR A 381 0.41 8.15 25.85
CA THR A 381 -0.28 9.41 25.50
C THR A 381 -1.76 9.16 25.26
N ALA A 382 -2.12 8.09 24.58
CA ALA A 382 -3.51 7.74 24.32
C ALA A 382 -4.32 7.41 25.59
N GLU A 383 -3.67 7.00 26.69
CA GLU A 383 -4.33 6.78 27.99
C GLU A 383 -4.72 8.08 28.71
N ARG A 384 -4.12 9.21 28.32
CA ARG A 384 -4.33 10.52 28.98
C ARG A 384 -5.44 11.35 28.32
N HIS A 385 -5.97 10.90 27.19
CA HIS A 385 -6.94 11.59 26.34
C HIS A 385 -8.16 10.70 26.10
#